data_AF-A0A383AD22-F1
#
_entry.id   AF-A0A383AD22-F1
#
_cell.length_a   1.000
_cell.length_b   1.000
_cell.length_c   1.000
_cell.angle_alpha   90.00
_cell.angle_beta   90.00
_cell.angle_gamma   90.00
#
_symmetry.space_group_name_H-M   'P 1'
#
loop_
_entity.id
_entity.type
_entity.pdbx_description
1 polymer ?
#
loop_
_entity_poly.entity_id
_entity_poly.type
_entity_poly.pdbx_seq_one_letter_code
_entity_poly.pdbx_strand_id
1 'polypeptide(L)'
;MSNKPFMPKATAVWLVENTKISFKQIADFCDLHELEVKGIADGDVAKGIKAYNPILAGQLTREEIEASSKDISRPLILNKKILDIKSEKKTNRYVPLSKRQDRPEAVLWLTRNCPHLSDGQIVKLVGCTKNTVSAIRNKSYWNSSNLS
;
A
#
# COMPACT_ATOMS: atom_id res chain seq x y z
N MET A 1 4.60 -11.85 13.73
CA MET A 1 4.55 -11.70 12.25
C MET A 1 3.33 -12.46 11.76
N SER A 2 2.34 -11.79 11.19
CA SER A 2 1.10 -12.44 10.73
C SER A 2 1.41 -13.33 9.51
N ASN A 3 1.35 -14.66 9.68
CA ASN A 3 1.53 -15.65 8.60
C ASN A 3 0.20 -15.89 7.86
N LYS A 4 -0.53 -14.82 7.54
CA LYS A 4 -1.83 -14.92 6.87
C LYS A 4 -1.76 -14.48 5.42
N PRO A 5 -2.45 -15.16 4.49
CA PRO A 5 -2.59 -14.70 3.12
C PRO A 5 -3.35 -13.37 3.09
N PHE A 6 -3.17 -12.65 1.98
CA PHE A 6 -3.94 -11.42 1.77
C PHE A 6 -5.40 -11.79 1.50
N MET A 7 -6.35 -11.08 2.13
CA MET A 7 -7.79 -11.37 2.04
C MET A 7 -8.10 -12.86 2.31
N PRO A 8 -7.95 -13.34 3.57
CA PRO A 8 -8.01 -14.78 3.89
C PRO A 8 -9.33 -15.45 3.49
N LYS A 9 -10.48 -14.77 3.63
CA LYS A 9 -11.78 -15.30 3.19
C LYS A 9 -11.87 -15.47 1.67
N ALA A 10 -11.41 -14.49 0.90
CA ALA A 10 -11.42 -14.55 -0.57
C ALA A 10 -10.41 -15.58 -1.10
N THR A 11 -9.27 -15.74 -0.42
CA THR A 11 -8.28 -16.77 -0.74
C THR A 11 -8.79 -18.16 -0.39
N ALA A 12 -9.52 -18.33 0.72
CA ALA A 12 -10.17 -19.59 1.08
C ALA A 12 -11.22 -20.01 0.03
N VAL A 13 -12.07 -19.10 -0.43
CA VAL A 13 -13.02 -19.36 -1.54
C VAL A 13 -12.30 -19.89 -2.76
N TRP A 14 -11.21 -19.22 -3.17
CA TRP A 14 -10.44 -19.65 -4.34
C TRP A 14 -9.81 -21.04 -4.14
N LEU A 15 -9.22 -21.31 -2.97
CA LEU A 15 -8.58 -22.59 -2.66
C LEU A 15 -9.59 -23.74 -2.64
N VAL A 16 -10.77 -23.53 -2.05
CA VAL A 16 -11.84 -24.53 -2.01
C VAL A 16 -12.34 -24.88 -3.42
N GLU A 17 -12.47 -23.89 -4.30
CA GLU A 17 -12.97 -24.09 -5.67
C GLU A 17 -11.93 -24.66 -6.64
N ASN A 18 -10.65 -24.30 -6.47
CA ASN A 18 -9.60 -24.55 -7.48
C ASN A 18 -8.56 -25.59 -7.07
N THR A 19 -8.59 -26.09 -5.83
CA THR A 19 -7.60 -27.05 -5.31
C THR A 19 -8.25 -28.24 -4.60
N LYS A 20 -7.49 -29.33 -4.43
CA LYS A 20 -7.94 -30.54 -3.70
C LYS A 20 -7.40 -30.60 -2.27
N ILE A 21 -7.08 -29.45 -1.69
CA ILE A 21 -6.50 -29.32 -0.37
C ILE A 21 -7.60 -29.54 0.69
N SER A 22 -7.26 -30.14 1.83
CA SER A 22 -8.24 -30.38 2.90
C SER A 22 -8.71 -29.08 3.56
N PHE A 23 -9.94 -29.06 4.08
CA PHE A 23 -10.48 -27.90 4.78
C PHE A 23 -9.65 -27.49 5.99
N LYS A 24 -9.03 -28.46 6.67
CA LYS A 24 -8.13 -28.20 7.80
C LYS A 24 -6.87 -27.44 7.36
N GLN A 25 -6.24 -27.85 6.25
CA GLN A 25 -5.07 -27.14 5.72
C GLN A 25 -5.43 -25.71 5.25
N ILE A 26 -6.61 -25.51 4.64
CA ILE A 26 -7.08 -24.18 4.24
C ILE A 26 -7.38 -23.30 5.46
N ALA A 27 -7.99 -23.88 6.49
CA ALA A 27 -8.27 -23.23 7.78
C ALA A 27 -6.96 -22.77 8.45
N ASP A 28 -5.98 -23.66 8.56
CA ASP A 28 -4.66 -23.37 9.13
C ASP A 28 -3.91 -22.29 8.33
N PHE A 29 -4.04 -22.30 7.01
CA PHE A 29 -3.39 -21.31 6.13
C PHE A 29 -4.03 -19.92 6.21
N CYS A 30 -5.36 -19.85 6.19
CA CYS A 30 -6.10 -18.59 6.22
C CYS A 30 -6.34 -18.06 7.65
N ASP A 31 -5.94 -18.81 8.68
CA ASP A 31 -6.28 -18.59 10.09
C ASP A 31 -7.79 -18.37 10.28
N LEU A 32 -8.55 -19.31 9.71
CA LEU A 32 -10.01 -19.41 9.80
C LEU A 32 -10.37 -20.70 10.54
N HIS A 33 -11.57 -20.77 11.09
CA HIS A 33 -12.04 -22.02 11.69
C HIS A 33 -12.48 -23.01 10.61
N GLU A 34 -12.30 -24.32 10.83
CA GLU A 34 -12.70 -25.36 9.86
C GLU A 34 -14.19 -25.25 9.48
N LEU A 35 -15.05 -24.88 10.43
CA LEU A 35 -16.48 -24.63 10.20
C LEU A 35 -16.74 -23.47 9.24
N GLU A 36 -15.93 -22.40 9.27
CA GLU A 36 -16.06 -21.30 8.32
C GLU A 36 -15.67 -21.74 6.92
N VAL A 37 -14.62 -22.56 6.79
CA VAL A 37 -14.18 -23.11 5.49
C VAL A 37 -15.23 -24.07 4.91
N LYS A 38 -15.86 -24.90 5.76
CA LYS A 38 -17.01 -25.73 5.37
C LYS A 38 -18.20 -24.87 4.93
N GLY A 39 -18.53 -23.84 5.69
CA GLY A 39 -19.59 -22.88 5.31
C GLY A 39 -19.28 -22.09 4.03
N ILE A 40 -18.00 -21.93 3.66
CA ILE A 40 -17.58 -21.40 2.36
C ILE A 40 -17.81 -22.44 1.25
N ALA A 41 -17.46 -23.71 1.49
CA ALA A 41 -17.69 -24.80 0.54
C ALA A 41 -19.20 -25.05 0.29
N ASP A 42 -20.02 -24.94 1.33
CA ASP A 42 -21.48 -25.04 1.25
C ASP A 42 -22.12 -23.77 0.63
N GLY A 43 -21.33 -22.72 0.42
CA GLY A 43 -21.76 -21.48 -0.21
C GLY A 43 -22.59 -20.58 0.68
N ASP A 44 -22.57 -20.75 2.01
CA ASP A 44 -23.38 -19.97 2.96
C ASP A 44 -22.67 -18.70 3.46
N VAL A 45 -21.39 -18.82 3.81
CA VAL A 45 -20.63 -17.76 4.52
C VAL A 45 -20.03 -16.71 3.57
N ALA A 46 -19.88 -17.03 2.28
CA ALA A 46 -19.15 -16.21 1.31
C ALA A 46 -19.98 -15.75 0.10
N LYS A 47 -21.32 -15.76 0.19
CA LYS A 47 -22.20 -15.24 -0.88
C LYS A 47 -21.84 -13.80 -1.21
N GLY A 48 -21.23 -13.58 -2.38
CA GLY A 48 -20.83 -12.26 -2.88
C GLY A 48 -19.35 -11.89 -2.71
N ILE A 49 -18.52 -12.74 -2.09
CA ILE A 49 -17.07 -12.51 -2.03
C ILE A 49 -16.44 -13.00 -3.34
N LYS A 50 -15.74 -12.10 -4.04
CA LYS A 50 -14.98 -12.47 -5.24
C LYS A 50 -13.74 -13.26 -4.83
N ALA A 51 -13.59 -14.47 -5.40
CA ALA A 51 -12.43 -15.32 -5.17
C ALA A 51 -11.12 -14.59 -5.52
N TYR A 52 -10.12 -14.69 -4.64
CA TYR A 52 -8.79 -14.09 -4.83
C TYR A 52 -7.75 -15.17 -5.08
N ASN A 53 -7.03 -15.08 -6.20
CA ASN A 53 -6.06 -16.09 -6.60
C ASN A 53 -4.69 -15.88 -5.91
N PRO A 54 -4.28 -16.75 -4.96
CA PRO A 54 -3.02 -16.62 -4.24
C PRO A 54 -1.79 -16.96 -5.09
N ILE A 55 -1.95 -17.69 -6.20
CA ILE A 55 -0.86 -18.01 -7.13
C ILE A 55 -0.49 -16.76 -7.93
N LEU A 56 -1.49 -16.07 -8.48
CA LEU A 56 -1.27 -14.81 -9.21
C LEU A 56 -0.74 -13.70 -8.30
N ALA A 57 -1.15 -13.71 -7.02
CA ALA A 57 -0.60 -12.83 -6.00
C ALA A 57 0.85 -13.13 -5.61
N GLY A 58 1.40 -14.26 -6.07
CA GLY A 58 2.74 -14.73 -5.70
C GLY A 58 2.84 -15.16 -4.23
N GLN A 59 1.72 -15.44 -3.57
CA GLN A 59 1.66 -15.89 -2.16
C GLN A 59 1.83 -17.40 -2.02
N LEU A 60 1.43 -18.15 -3.05
CA LEU A 60 1.61 -19.61 -3.14
C LEU A 60 2.21 -19.96 -4.50
N THR A 61 2.99 -21.04 -4.52
CA THR A 61 3.45 -21.66 -5.77
C THR A 61 2.53 -22.84 -6.12
N ARG A 62 2.46 -23.19 -7.40
CA ARG A 62 1.67 -24.35 -7.83
C ARG A 62 2.23 -25.66 -7.28
N GLU A 63 3.55 -25.74 -7.18
CA GLU A 63 4.28 -26.86 -6.58
C GLU A 63 3.89 -27.09 -5.11
N GLU A 64 3.73 -26.01 -4.33
CA GLU A 64 3.33 -26.12 -2.92
C GLU A 64 1.89 -26.63 -2.80
N ILE A 65 0.98 -26.14 -3.65
CA ILE A 65 -0.41 -26.63 -3.70
C ILE A 65 -0.46 -28.11 -4.07
N GLU A 66 0.34 -28.56 -5.04
CA GLU A 66 0.40 -29.97 -5.45
C GLU A 66 0.99 -30.86 -4.36
N ALA A 67 2.03 -30.41 -3.66
CA ALA A 67 2.62 -31.13 -2.54
C ALA A 67 1.62 -31.27 -1.37
N SER A 68 0.94 -30.19 -0.99
CA SER A 68 -0.09 -30.21 0.05
C SER A 68 -1.35 -30.98 -0.36
N SER A 69 -1.63 -31.11 -1.66
CA SER A 69 -2.75 -31.92 -2.16
C SER A 69 -2.48 -33.43 -2.07
N LYS A 70 -1.21 -33.84 -2.03
CA LYS A 70 -0.81 -35.26 -1.87
C LYS A 70 -0.73 -35.67 -0.40
N ASP A 71 -0.27 -34.76 0.47
CA ASP A 71 -0.12 -34.99 1.90
C ASP A 71 -1.08 -34.14 2.73
N ILE A 72 -2.08 -34.78 3.32
CA ILE A 72 -3.10 -34.12 4.16
C ILE A 72 -2.49 -33.50 5.43
N SER A 73 -1.39 -34.06 5.93
CA SER A 73 -0.72 -33.57 7.15
C SER A 73 0.22 -32.38 6.89
N ARG A 74 0.48 -32.02 5.63
CA ARG A 74 1.44 -30.96 5.31
C ARG A 74 0.75 -29.59 5.29
N PRO A 75 1.16 -28.63 6.15
CA PRO A 75 0.60 -27.28 6.13
C PRO A 75 1.07 -26.51 4.88
N LEU A 76 0.24 -25.59 4.39
CA LEU A 76 0.60 -24.66 3.32
C LEU A 76 1.51 -23.55 3.86
N ILE A 77 2.60 -23.26 3.14
CA ILE A 77 3.57 -22.24 3.54
C ILE A 77 3.46 -21.03 2.59
N LEU A 78 3.30 -19.83 3.15
CA LEU A 78 3.32 -18.58 2.38
C LEU A 78 4.71 -18.34 1.78
N ASN A 79 4.74 -18.06 0.48
CA ASN A 79 5.93 -17.61 -0.22
C ASN A 79 6.22 -16.14 0.15
N LYS A 80 7.02 -15.95 1.19
CA LYS A 80 7.48 -14.62 1.59
C LYS A 80 8.65 -14.21 0.69
N LYS A 81 8.35 -13.45 -0.37
CA LYS A 81 9.39 -12.68 -1.04
C LYS A 81 9.90 -11.61 -0.08
N ILE A 82 11.10 -11.80 0.45
CA ILE A 82 11.81 -10.76 1.20
C ILE A 82 12.22 -9.70 0.17
N LEU A 83 11.35 -8.73 -0.08
CA LEU A 83 11.70 -7.56 -0.84
C LEU A 83 12.39 -6.60 0.14
N ASP A 84 13.71 -6.43 -0.02
CA ASP A 84 14.47 -5.40 0.69
C ASP A 84 14.15 -4.03 0.08
N ILE A 85 12.92 -3.56 0.32
CA ILE A 85 12.50 -2.21 -0.06
C ILE A 85 13.12 -1.27 0.96
N LYS A 86 14.33 -0.78 0.64
CA LYS A 86 14.92 0.37 1.33
C LYS A 86 14.01 1.57 1.14
N SER A 87 13.05 1.74 2.04
CA SER A 87 12.28 2.97 2.14
C SER A 87 13.22 4.05 2.64
N GLU A 88 13.92 4.74 1.73
CA GLU A 88 14.62 5.98 2.07
C GLU A 88 13.59 7.00 2.51
N LYS A 89 13.30 7.03 3.81
CA LYS A 89 12.54 8.11 4.43
C LYS A 89 13.37 9.36 4.22
N LYS A 90 12.89 10.28 3.37
CA LYS A 90 13.47 11.63 3.24
C LYS A 90 13.43 12.28 4.63
N THR A 91 14.57 12.32 5.31
CA THR A 91 14.71 13.04 6.57
C THR A 91 14.71 14.53 6.29
N ASN A 92 13.98 15.31 7.09
CA ASN A 92 14.01 16.76 6.98
C ASN A 92 15.39 17.25 7.40
N ARG A 93 16.20 17.71 6.43
CA ARG A 93 17.49 18.34 6.72
C ARG A 93 17.25 19.76 7.23
N TYR A 94 18.00 20.14 8.26
CA TYR A 94 17.98 21.52 8.77
C TYR A 94 18.34 22.50 7.66
N VAL A 95 17.48 23.51 7.44
CA VAL A 95 17.76 24.61 6.51
C VAL A 95 18.32 25.78 7.32
N PRO A 96 19.56 26.24 7.02
CA PRO A 96 20.18 27.36 7.71
C PRO A 96 19.36 28.65 7.49
N LEU A 97 19.35 29.53 8.49
CA LEU A 97 18.51 30.73 8.51
C LEU A 97 18.64 31.58 7.23
N SER A 98 19.86 31.74 6.72
CA SER A 98 20.15 32.49 5.49
C SER A 98 19.42 31.97 4.26
N LYS A 99 19.23 30.63 4.16
CA LYS A 99 18.59 29.97 3.00
C LYS A 99 17.09 29.75 3.18
N ARG A 100 16.50 30.25 4.26
CA ARG A 100 15.05 30.09 4.52
C ARG A 100 14.21 31.04 3.67
N GLN A 101 14.76 32.16 3.23
CA GLN A 101 14.07 33.12 2.34
C GLN A 101 14.07 32.68 0.87
N ASP A 102 15.05 31.86 0.44
CA ASP A 102 15.14 31.35 -0.94
C ASP A 102 13.86 30.63 -1.39
N ARG A 103 13.17 29.93 -0.47
CA ARG A 103 11.96 29.16 -0.77
C ARG A 103 10.75 30.06 -1.03
N PRO A 104 10.36 30.99 -0.15
CA PRO A 104 9.27 31.92 -0.44
C PRO A 104 9.57 32.85 -1.62
N GLU A 105 10.83 33.27 -1.83
CA GLU A 105 11.23 34.04 -3.03
C GLU A 105 11.04 33.22 -4.32
N ALA A 106 11.47 31.96 -4.35
CA ALA A 106 11.26 31.09 -5.49
C ALA A 106 9.77 30.87 -5.80
N VAL A 107 8.92 30.75 -4.77
CA VAL A 107 7.47 30.67 -4.95
C VAL A 107 6.91 31.97 -5.54
N LEU A 108 7.35 33.13 -5.05
CA LEU A 108 6.93 34.43 -5.59
C LEU A 108 7.31 34.55 -7.07
N TRP A 109 8.54 34.20 -7.43
CA TRP A 109 9.00 34.20 -8.82
C TRP A 109 8.18 33.27 -9.71
N LEU A 110 7.90 32.04 -9.26
CA LEU A 110 7.10 31.07 -10.01
C LEU A 110 5.65 31.54 -10.19
N THR A 111 5.05 32.12 -9.16
CA THR A 111 3.67 32.63 -9.25
C THR A 111 3.54 33.84 -10.17
N ARG A 112 4.58 34.69 -10.26
CA ARG A 112 4.61 35.86 -11.16
C ARG A 112 4.91 35.48 -12.62
N ASN A 113 5.91 34.63 -12.84
CA ASN A 113 6.40 34.31 -14.19
C ASN A 113 5.69 33.11 -14.83
N CYS A 114 5.08 32.23 -14.05
CA CYS A 114 4.42 31.02 -14.54
C CYS A 114 2.99 30.89 -13.98
N PRO A 115 2.03 31.73 -14.43
CA PRO A 115 0.65 31.71 -13.92
C PRO A 115 -0.10 30.41 -14.25
N HIS A 116 0.37 29.62 -15.21
CA HIS A 116 -0.23 28.33 -15.59
C HIS A 116 0.08 27.20 -14.60
N LEU A 117 1.06 27.38 -13.69
CA LEU A 117 1.41 26.35 -12.72
C LEU A 117 0.38 26.26 -11.59
N SER A 118 -0.10 25.04 -11.34
CA SER A 118 -0.92 24.74 -10.18
C SER A 118 -0.10 24.75 -8.89
N ASP A 119 -0.75 25.04 -7.77
CA ASP A 119 -0.12 25.09 -6.44
C ASP A 119 0.55 23.76 -6.08
N GLY A 120 -0.04 22.65 -6.52
CA GLY A 120 0.53 21.32 -6.35
C GLY A 120 1.84 21.10 -7.10
N GLN A 121 2.00 21.71 -8.28
CA GLN A 121 3.25 21.67 -9.03
C GLN A 121 4.32 22.55 -8.37
N ILE A 122 3.97 23.76 -7.92
CA ILE A 122 4.88 24.68 -7.23
C ILE A 122 5.40 24.04 -5.92
N VAL A 123 4.52 23.39 -5.15
CA VAL A 123 4.89 22.64 -3.94
C VAL A 123 5.91 21.55 -4.22
N LYS A 124 5.76 20.81 -5.32
CA LYS A 124 6.71 19.75 -5.70
C LYS A 124 8.06 20.31 -6.15
N LEU A 125 8.06 21.45 -6.85
CA LEU A 125 9.26 22.08 -7.39
C LEU A 125 10.12 22.73 -6.28
N VAL A 126 9.51 23.50 -5.38
CA VAL A 126 10.24 24.25 -4.33
C VAL A 126 10.33 23.45 -3.02
N GLY A 127 9.47 22.44 -2.85
CA GLY A 127 9.37 21.63 -1.64
C GLY A 127 8.61 22.31 -0.49
N CYS A 128 7.91 23.42 -0.73
CA CYS A 128 7.17 24.18 0.28
C CYS A 128 5.78 23.58 0.59
N THR A 129 5.01 24.17 1.51
CA THR A 129 3.64 23.71 1.80
C THR A 129 2.64 24.44 0.90
N LYS A 130 1.48 23.81 0.63
CA LYS A 130 0.39 24.47 -0.12
C LYS A 130 -0.05 25.79 0.54
N ASN A 131 -0.04 25.83 1.87
CA ASN A 131 -0.37 27.02 2.64
C ASN A 131 0.59 28.18 2.34
N THR A 132 1.89 27.91 2.24
CA THR A 132 2.87 28.95 1.86
C THR A 132 2.64 29.47 0.44
N VAL A 133 2.31 28.60 -0.52
CA VAL A 133 2.02 29.03 -1.90
C VAL A 133 0.77 29.90 -1.96
N SER A 134 -0.32 29.49 -1.30
CA SER A 134 -1.57 30.26 -1.23
C SER A 134 -1.37 31.61 -0.54
N ALA A 135 -0.63 31.65 0.57
CA ALA A 135 -0.33 32.90 1.28
C ALA A 135 0.45 33.90 0.42
N ILE A 136 1.40 33.43 -0.39
CA ILE A 136 2.18 34.28 -1.29
C ILE A 136 1.31 34.78 -2.46
N ARG A 137 0.49 33.92 -3.06
CA ARG A 137 -0.44 34.33 -4.14
C ARG A 137 -1.45 35.38 -3.64
N ASN A 138 -1.93 35.23 -2.42
CA ASN A 138 -2.88 36.15 -1.80
C ASN A 138 -2.21 37.35 -1.12
N LYS A 139 -0.88 37.51 -1.25
CA LYS A 139 -0.08 38.58 -0.58
C LYS A 139 -0.26 38.65 0.95
N SER A 140 -0.67 37.55 1.58
CA SER A 140 -0.92 37.41 3.02
C SER A 140 0.24 36.71 3.75
N TYR A 141 1.39 36.56 3.09
CA TYR A 141 2.58 36.02 3.73
C TYR A 141 3.12 36.99 4.79
N TRP A 142 3.43 36.48 5.99
CA TRP A 142 3.84 37.28 7.15
C TRP A 142 5.06 38.19 6.89
N ASN A 143 5.93 37.80 5.96
CA ASN A 143 7.14 38.54 5.59
C ASN A 143 7.07 39.09 4.15
N SER A 144 5.88 39.43 3.66
CA SER A 144 5.68 39.89 2.29
C SER A 144 6.52 41.13 1.92
N SER A 145 6.77 42.02 2.89
CA SER A 145 7.57 43.24 2.70
C SER A 145 9.05 42.98 2.36
N ASN A 146 9.59 41.83 2.75
CA ASN A 146 10.98 41.45 2.50
C ASN A 146 11.14 40.47 1.33
N LEU A 147 10.05 40.10 0.63
CA LEU A 147 10.14 39.28 -0.58
C LEU A 147 10.37 40.18 -1.79
N SER A 148 11.43 39.90 -2.57
CA SER A 148 11.75 40.62 -3.82
C SER A 148 11.34 39.80 -5.04
#